data_AF-A0AAJ4MN56-F1
#
_entry.id   AF-A0AAJ4MN56-F1
#
_cell.length_a   1.000
_cell.length_b   1.000
_cell.length_c   1.000
_cell.angle_alpha   90.00
_cell.angle_beta   90.00
_cell.angle_gamma   90.00
#
_symmetry.space_group_name_H-M   'P 1'
#
loop_
_entity.id
_entity.type
_entity.pdbx_description
1 polymer ?
#
loop_
_entity_poly.entity_id
_entity_poly.type
_entity_poly.pdbx_seq_one_letter_code
_entity_poly.pdbx_strand_id
1 'polypeptide(L)'
;MASLEWFNKCMTKWSYTIKVDRKLCVIICLLRHKNERTFMSVFKRYDEDFKQSLVNLYQTGKTQTELCKDYGVSSSALAKWIKQYSQVRLEDNTVLTAKQIQKLQKRNAQLEEENLILKKASAIFMQNSK
;
A
#
# COMPACT_ATOMS: atom_id res chain seq x y z
N MET A 1 21.24 -1.84 -45.60
CA MET A 1 21.05 -3.29 -45.75
C MET A 1 22.11 -4.15 -45.02
N ALA A 2 22.87 -3.62 -44.05
CA ALA A 2 23.83 -4.42 -43.27
C ALA A 2 23.31 -4.89 -41.89
N SER A 3 22.20 -4.33 -41.41
CA SER A 3 21.65 -4.65 -40.08
C SER A 3 20.83 -5.95 -40.06
N LEU A 4 20.18 -6.31 -41.18
CA LEU A 4 19.43 -7.56 -41.32
C LEU A 4 20.34 -8.78 -41.50
N GLU A 5 21.54 -8.61 -42.09
CA GLU A 5 22.51 -9.70 -42.25
C GLU A 5 23.10 -10.14 -40.90
N TRP A 6 23.37 -9.20 -40.00
CA TRP A 6 23.88 -9.52 -38.67
C TRP A 6 22.85 -10.30 -37.84
N PHE A 7 21.57 -9.91 -37.95
CA PHE A 7 20.46 -10.57 -37.27
C PHE A 7 20.26 -12.02 -37.76
N ASN A 8 20.35 -12.25 -39.08
CA ASN A 8 20.25 -13.59 -39.67
C ASN A 8 21.44 -14.50 -39.33
N LYS A 9 22.65 -13.94 -39.24
CA LYS A 9 23.87 -14.69 -38.87
C LYS A 9 23.89 -15.11 -37.40
N CYS A 10 23.31 -14.31 -36.51
CA CYS A 10 23.12 -14.69 -35.10
C CYS A 10 22.03 -15.76 -34.92
N MET A 11 20.91 -15.67 -35.64
CA MET A 11 19.83 -16.67 -35.58
C MET A 11 20.27 -18.04 -36.11
N THR A 12 21.00 -18.09 -37.23
CA THR A 12 21.45 -19.36 -37.82
C THR A 12 22.51 -20.07 -36.98
N LYS A 13 23.37 -19.32 -36.26
CA LYS A 13 24.40 -19.92 -35.39
C LYS A 13 23.85 -20.45 -34.06
N TRP A 14 22.72 -19.91 -33.58
CA TRP A 14 22.05 -20.40 -32.36
C TRP A 14 20.92 -21.40 -32.63
N SER A 15 20.61 -21.68 -33.90
CA SER A 15 19.58 -22.64 -34.29
C SER A 15 20.09 -24.08 -34.46
N TYR A 16 21.41 -24.32 -34.36
CA TYR A 16 22.01 -25.65 -34.61
C TYR A 16 22.31 -26.49 -33.37
N THR A 17 22.03 -26.01 -32.14
CA THR A 17 22.26 -26.83 -30.93
C THR A 17 21.06 -27.04 -30.03
N ILE A 18 19.94 -26.32 -30.20
CA ILE A 18 18.71 -26.62 -29.44
C ILE A 18 17.52 -26.28 -30.35
N LYS A 19 16.65 -27.25 -30.65
CA LYS A 19 15.33 -26.99 -31.25
C LYS A 19 14.48 -26.25 -30.20
N VAL A 20 14.62 -24.93 -30.15
CA VAL A 20 13.92 -24.07 -29.22
C VAL A 20 12.53 -23.78 -29.81
N ASP A 21 11.50 -24.47 -29.31
CA ASP A 21 10.08 -24.23 -29.65
C ASP A 21 9.75 -22.73 -29.58
N ARG A 22 8.81 -22.25 -30.39
CA ARG A 22 8.39 -20.83 -30.43
C ARG A 22 8.00 -20.30 -29.04
N LYS A 23 7.49 -21.17 -28.15
CA LYS A 23 7.24 -20.86 -26.74
C LYS A 23 8.50 -20.54 -25.94
N LEU A 24 9.60 -21.23 -26.23
CA LEU A 24 10.86 -21.15 -25.51
C LEU A 24 11.68 -19.91 -25.97
N CYS A 25 11.49 -19.43 -27.20
CA CYS A 25 11.93 -18.11 -27.66
C CYS A 25 11.19 -16.96 -26.92
N VAL A 26 9.88 -17.08 -26.70
CA VAL A 26 9.10 -16.11 -25.90
C VAL A 26 9.57 -16.13 -24.44
N ILE A 27 9.85 -17.29 -23.86
CA ILE A 27 10.40 -17.40 -22.49
C ILE A 27 11.79 -16.77 -22.39
N ILE A 28 12.69 -17.01 -23.36
CA ILE A 28 14.02 -16.37 -23.40
C ILE A 28 13.91 -14.84 -23.60
N CYS A 29 12.97 -14.37 -24.42
CA CYS A 29 12.73 -12.94 -24.62
C CYS A 29 12.11 -12.27 -23.37
N LEU A 30 11.23 -12.98 -22.65
CA LEU A 30 10.70 -12.56 -21.34
C LEU A 30 11.78 -12.57 -20.24
N LEU A 31 12.71 -13.53 -20.27
CA LEU A 31 13.86 -13.60 -19.36
C LEU A 31 14.89 -12.49 -19.66
N ARG A 32 15.03 -12.04 -20.91
CA ARG A 32 15.88 -10.90 -21.28
C ARG A 32 15.29 -9.54 -20.89
N HIS A 33 13.99 -9.45 -20.60
CA HIS A 33 13.37 -8.25 -20.02
C HIS A 33 13.36 -8.26 -18.47
N LYS A 34 13.79 -9.37 -17.87
CA LYS A 34 13.87 -9.59 -16.42
C LYS A 34 15.31 -9.59 -15.89
N ASN A 35 16.26 -9.09 -16.68
CA ASN A 35 17.59 -8.79 -16.16
C ASN A 35 17.58 -7.41 -15.52
N GLU A 36 17.95 -7.36 -14.24
CA GLU A 36 18.55 -6.19 -13.59
C GLU A 36 17.68 -4.93 -13.49
N ARG A 37 16.61 -5.01 -12.70
CA ARG A 37 16.27 -3.87 -11.83
C ARG A 37 15.86 -4.31 -10.43
N THR A 38 16.59 -5.25 -9.85
CA THR A 38 16.91 -5.15 -8.42
C THR A 38 17.97 -4.07 -8.25
N PHE A 39 17.65 -2.85 -8.69
CA PHE A 39 18.19 -1.67 -8.03
C PHE A 39 17.61 -1.79 -6.63
N MET A 40 18.43 -2.30 -5.69
CA MET A 40 18.21 -2.07 -4.27
C MET A 40 18.10 -0.56 -4.15
N SER A 41 16.90 -0.04 -4.32
CA SER A 41 16.64 1.37 -4.15
C SER A 41 17.03 1.60 -2.72
N VAL A 42 18.11 2.37 -2.56
CA VAL A 42 18.44 3.04 -1.33
C VAL A 42 17.24 3.94 -1.06
N PHE A 43 16.18 3.33 -0.50
CA PHE A 43 15.04 4.02 0.01
C PHE A 43 15.63 4.78 1.18
N LYS A 44 15.87 6.07 0.99
CA LYS A 44 16.18 6.96 2.09
C LYS A 44 15.03 6.80 3.10
N ARG A 45 15.29 6.07 4.18
CA ARG A 45 14.36 5.92 5.27
C ARG A 45 14.47 7.17 6.09
N TYR A 46 13.40 7.95 6.04
CA TYR A 46 13.24 9.10 6.91
C TYR A 46 12.52 8.64 8.16
N ASP A 47 12.96 9.17 9.29
CA ASP A 47 12.29 8.96 10.57
C ASP A 47 10.85 9.50 10.53
N GLU A 48 9.95 8.89 11.29
CA GLU A 48 8.55 9.31 11.34
C GLU A 48 8.39 10.70 11.96
N ASP A 49 9.18 11.03 12.98
CA ASP A 49 9.15 12.35 13.63
C ASP A 49 9.62 13.44 12.66
N PHE A 50 10.63 13.11 11.85
CA PHE A 50 11.13 14.01 10.80
C PHE A 50 10.06 14.30 9.74
N LYS A 51 9.33 13.27 9.30
CA LYS A 51 8.23 13.44 8.32
C LYS A 51 7.11 14.30 8.89
N GLN A 52 6.71 14.06 10.15
CA GLN A 52 5.68 14.84 10.82
C GLN A 52 6.08 16.31 10.98
N SER A 53 7.33 16.57 11.39
CA SER A 53 7.86 17.93 11.51
C SER A 53 7.79 18.69 10.18
N LEU A 54 8.18 18.05 9.07
CA LEU A 54 8.08 18.63 7.73
C LEU A 54 6.64 18.93 7.30
N VAL A 55 5.69 18.03 7.60
CA VAL A 55 4.27 18.28 7.28
C VAL A 55 3.70 19.40 8.14
N ASN A 56 4.08 19.50 9.42
CA ASN A 56 3.66 20.61 10.28
C ASN A 56 4.18 21.95 9.76
N LEU A 57 5.45 22.01 9.32
CA LEU A 57 6.02 23.21 8.69
C LEU A 57 5.27 23.63 7.42
N TYR A 58 4.83 22.65 6.62
CA TYR A 58 3.98 22.91 5.46
C TYR A 58 2.61 23.48 5.86
N GLN A 59 2.00 22.98 6.93
CA GLN A 59 0.73 23.51 7.45
C GLN A 59 0.84 24.93 8.00
N THR A 60 2.01 25.33 8.50
CA THR A 60 2.31 26.71 8.93
C THR A 60 2.45 27.69 7.76
N GLY A 61 2.36 27.23 6.51
CA GLY A 61 2.31 28.07 5.31
C GLY A 61 3.61 28.12 4.50
N LYS A 62 4.62 27.30 4.83
CA LYS A 62 5.83 27.17 3.99
C LYS A 62 5.52 26.42 2.70
N THR A 63 6.15 26.84 1.61
CA THR A 63 5.93 26.18 0.31
C THR A 63 6.70 24.87 0.22
N GLN A 64 6.15 23.92 -0.54
CA GLN A 64 6.78 22.62 -0.76
C GLN A 64 8.19 22.75 -1.35
N THR A 65 8.37 23.70 -2.28
CA THR A 65 9.64 23.92 -2.97
C THR A 65 10.74 24.38 -2.03
N GLU A 66 10.42 25.26 -1.07
CA GLU A 66 11.36 25.72 -0.05
C GLU A 66 11.78 24.57 0.86
N LEU A 67 10.82 23.81 1.39
CA LEU A 67 11.11 22.66 2.26
C LEU A 67 11.95 21.58 1.55
N CYS A 68 11.70 21.35 0.26
CA CYS A 68 12.51 20.42 -0.52
C CYS A 68 13.96 20.87 -0.69
N LYS A 69 14.19 22.18 -0.85
CA LYS A 69 15.53 22.76 -0.98
C LYS A 69 16.27 22.74 0.36
N ASP A 70 15.62 23.18 1.44
CA ASP A 70 16.22 23.32 2.77
C ASP A 70 16.62 21.96 3.36
N TYR A 71 15.75 20.95 3.19
CA TYR A 71 15.92 19.64 3.82
C TYR A 71 16.42 18.54 2.86
N GLY A 72 16.64 18.87 1.58
CA GLY A 72 17.10 17.93 0.57
C GLY A 72 16.14 16.76 0.30
N VAL A 73 14.84 16.98 0.53
CA VAL A 73 13.78 15.99 0.35
C VAL A 73 13.18 16.13 -1.05
N SER A 74 12.89 15.02 -1.71
CA SER A 74 12.21 15.07 -3.01
C SER A 74 10.76 15.58 -2.86
N SER A 75 10.33 16.45 -3.78
CA SER A 75 8.95 16.95 -3.81
C SER A 75 7.93 15.82 -3.82
N SER A 76 8.20 14.74 -4.56
CA SER A 76 7.34 13.55 -4.58
C SER A 76 7.23 12.83 -3.24
N ALA A 77 8.28 12.82 -2.41
CA ALA A 77 8.22 12.25 -1.07
C ALA A 77 7.41 13.14 -0.14
N LEU A 78 7.67 14.45 -0.15
CA LEU A 78 6.95 15.42 0.68
C LEU A 78 5.46 15.45 0.35
N ALA A 79 5.07 15.41 -0.94
CA ALA A 79 3.67 15.33 -1.35
C ALA A 79 2.98 14.05 -0.83
N LYS A 80 3.69 12.91 -0.85
CA LYS A 80 3.18 11.65 -0.28
C LYS A 80 2.96 11.77 1.22
N TRP A 81 3.91 12.36 1.95
CA TRP A 81 3.77 12.56 3.39
C TRP A 81 2.65 13.52 3.71
N ILE A 82 2.57 14.67 3.03
CA ILE A 82 1.46 15.61 3.20
C ILE A 82 0.13 14.88 3.03
N LYS A 83 -0.05 14.08 1.97
CA LYS A 83 -1.28 13.30 1.75
C LYS A 83 -1.53 12.26 2.86
N GLN A 84 -0.49 11.57 3.33
CA GLN A 84 -0.59 10.55 4.38
C GLN A 84 -0.96 11.16 5.73
N TYR A 85 -0.26 12.21 6.17
CA TYR A 85 -0.51 12.86 7.46
C TYR A 85 -1.68 13.86 7.41
N SER A 86 -2.06 14.40 6.25
CA SER A 86 -3.27 15.22 6.10
C SER A 86 -4.54 14.39 6.27
N GLN A 87 -4.54 13.12 5.82
CA GLN A 87 -5.65 12.19 6.03
C GLN A 87 -5.81 11.74 7.49
N VAL A 88 -4.81 12.00 8.36
CA VAL A 88 -4.85 11.63 9.78
C VAL A 88 -5.55 12.68 10.64
N ARG A 89 -5.91 13.86 10.10
CA ARG A 89 -6.84 14.79 10.77
C ARG A 89 -8.28 14.45 10.39
N LEU A 90 -8.76 13.33 10.93
CA LEU A 90 -10.18 13.13 11.20
C LEU A 90 -10.41 13.68 12.61
N GLU A 91 -11.50 14.42 12.81
CA GLU A 91 -11.80 15.22 14.01
C GLU A 91 -11.89 14.44 15.33
N ASP A 92 -11.72 13.12 15.34
CA ASP A 92 -11.53 12.33 16.54
C ASP A 92 -10.39 11.33 16.32
N ASN A 93 -9.36 11.45 17.15
CA ASN A 93 -8.05 10.80 17.05
C ASN A 93 -8.12 9.26 17.27
N THR A 94 -8.89 8.54 16.45
CA THR A 94 -9.02 7.07 16.49
C THR A 94 -9.18 6.51 15.08
N VAL A 95 -8.05 6.18 14.45
CA VAL A 95 -8.04 5.29 13.28
C VAL A 95 -8.35 3.87 13.76
N LEU A 96 -9.63 3.54 13.89
CA LEU A 96 -10.05 2.17 14.18
C LEU A 96 -9.79 1.31 12.94
N THR A 97 -8.82 0.40 13.06
CA THR A 97 -8.49 -0.58 12.01
C THR A 97 -9.73 -1.42 11.71
N ALA A 98 -9.96 -1.84 10.45
CA ALA A 98 -11.13 -2.65 10.05
C ALA A 98 -11.41 -3.87 10.97
N LYS A 99 -10.34 -4.46 11.54
CA LYS A 99 -10.40 -5.53 12.53
C LYS A 99 -11.07 -5.13 13.86
N GLN A 100 -10.88 -3.89 14.30
CA GLN A 100 -11.52 -3.34 15.49
C GLN A 100 -13.00 -3.03 15.24
N ILE A 101 -13.35 -2.57 14.03
CA ILE A 101 -14.76 -2.35 13.63
C ILE A 101 -15.53 -3.67 13.68
N GLN A 102 -14.96 -4.74 13.09
CA GLN A 102 -15.59 -6.06 13.15
C GLN A 102 -15.74 -6.58 14.59
N LYS A 103 -14.74 -6.35 15.45
CA LYS A 103 -14.81 -6.74 16.87
C LYS A 103 -15.86 -5.94 17.64
N LEU A 104 -16.00 -4.65 17.36
CA LEU A 104 -17.01 -3.79 17.96
C LEU A 104 -18.43 -4.17 17.50
N GLN A 105 -18.62 -4.41 16.20
CA GLN A 105 -19.90 -4.90 15.68
C GLN A 105 -20.31 -6.22 16.32
N LYS A 106 -19.37 -7.16 16.48
CA LYS A 106 -19.64 -8.45 17.14
C LYS A 106 -20.04 -8.26 18.61
N ARG A 107 -19.39 -7.35 19.34
CA ARG A 107 -19.76 -7.04 20.73
C ARG A 107 -21.13 -6.37 20.84
N ASN A 108 -21.44 -5.42 19.94
CA ASN A 108 -22.75 -4.77 19.95
C ASN A 108 -23.88 -5.77 19.67
N ALA A 109 -23.70 -6.67 18.69
CA ALA A 109 -24.68 -7.71 18.41
C ALA A 109 -24.91 -8.65 19.61
N GLN A 110 -23.85 -9.02 20.33
CA GLN A 110 -23.96 -9.82 21.56
C GLN A 110 -24.71 -9.08 22.68
N LEU A 111 -24.39 -7.80 22.90
CA LEU A 111 -25.05 -6.99 23.91
C LEU A 111 -26.54 -6.76 23.60
N GLU A 112 -26.91 -6.63 22.32
CA GLU A 112 -28.31 -6.52 21.90
C GLU A 112 -29.08 -7.82 22.17
N GLU A 113 -28.46 -8.98 21.91
CA GLU A 113 -29.04 -10.29 22.20
C GLU A 113 -29.24 -10.49 23.71
N GLU A 114 -28.24 -10.17 24.54
CA GLU A 114 -28.34 -10.25 26.00
C GLU A 114 -29.46 -9.33 26.52
N ASN A 115 -29.55 -8.09 26.01
CA ASN A 115 -30.63 -7.17 26.37
C ASN A 115 -32.01 -7.71 26.00
N LEU A 116 -32.14 -8.38 24.85
CA LEU A 116 -33.41 -8.99 24.44
C LEU A 116 -33.80 -10.16 25.36
N ILE A 117 -32.83 -10.99 25.76
CA ILE A 117 -33.07 -12.10 26.71
C ILE A 117 -33.49 -11.55 28.06
N LEU A 118 -32.77 -10.55 28.59
CA LEU A 118 -33.09 -9.92 29.87
C LEU A 118 -34.49 -9.29 29.85
N LYS A 119 -34.84 -8.55 28.79
CA LYS A 119 -36.18 -7.97 28.63
C LYS A 119 -37.28 -9.04 28.60
N LYS A 120 -37.06 -10.15 27.88
CA LYS A 120 -38.00 -11.28 27.85
C LYS A 120 -38.14 -11.94 29.22
N ALA A 121 -37.03 -12.17 29.91
CA ALA A 121 -37.03 -12.75 31.25
C ALA A 121 -37.78 -11.87 32.27
N SER A 122 -37.54 -10.55 32.24
CA SER A 122 -38.28 -9.58 33.07
C SER A 122 -39.78 -9.59 32.76
N ALA A 123 -40.17 -9.66 31.49
CA ALA A 123 -41.57 -9.73 31.11
C ALA A 123 -42.26 -11.01 31.64
N ILE A 124 -41.60 -12.16 31.52
CA ILE A 124 -42.09 -13.44 32.06
C ILE A 124 -42.20 -13.37 33.59
N PHE A 125 -41.20 -12.81 34.26
CA PHE A 125 -41.21 -12.66 35.72
C PHE A 125 -42.38 -11.79 36.21
N MET A 126 -42.64 -10.65 35.56
CA MET A 126 -43.76 -9.77 35.90
C MET A 126 -45.13 -10.39 35.60
N GLN A 127 -45.23 -11.27 34.60
CA GLN A 127 -46.46 -11.99 34.28
C GLN A 127 -46.76 -13.10 35.29
N ASN A 128 -45.73 -13.75 35.83
CA ASN A 128 -45.87 -14.83 36.81
C ASN A 128 -46.04 -14.35 38.26
N SER A 129 -45.88 -13.05 38.53
CA SER A 129 -46.06 -12.44 39.86
C SER A 129 -47.44 -11.80 40.08
N LYS A 130 -48.37 -11.97 39.12
CA LYS A 130 -49.80 -11.61 39.24
C LYS A 130 -50.61 -12.88 39.47
#